data_AF-A0A0Q3TBR7-F1
#
_entry.id   AF-A0A0Q3TBR7-F1
#
_cell.length_a   1.000
_cell.length_b   1.000
_cell.length_c   1.000
_cell.angle_alpha   90.00
_cell.angle_beta   90.00
_cell.angle_gamma   90.00
#
_symmetry.space_group_name_H-M   'P 1'
#
loop_
_entity.id
_entity.type
_entity.pdbx_description
1 polymer ?
#
loop_
_entity_poly.entity_id
_entity_poly.type
_entity_poly.pdbx_seq_one_letter_code
_entity_poly.pdbx_strand_id
1 'polypeptide(L)'
;MAANQQIVSFKKSRIIQSYILLAFFGFIISFVPFEFWSLALFNEILALLAVPLFFLFLRKNRHTSKRYFSLLSFVLMMEMAIFFVEPILRIFYGSILFWFELLVLIFLGILSYRIAENTAQGFLKPGSKFGLIIYAVCGVIIGLGTIVYRVTLAAEIPDAFPIAIILYIFSLMFLFICPIMLIRPERVEDLKKGRYTASRK
;
A
#
# COMPACT_ATOMS: atom_id res chain seq x y z
N MET A 1 32.17 -0.37 -6.53
CA MET A 1 31.38 -0.91 -7.66
C MET A 1 30.25 0.05 -7.95
N ALA A 2 30.38 0.87 -8.98
CA ALA A 2 29.29 1.73 -9.43
C ALA A 2 28.18 0.82 -10.00
N ALA A 3 27.09 0.64 -9.24
CA ALA A 3 25.91 -0.05 -9.75
C ALA A 3 25.47 0.67 -11.03
N ASN A 4 25.42 -0.05 -12.15
CA ASN A 4 25.08 0.46 -13.47
C ASN A 4 23.74 1.23 -13.40
N GLN A 5 23.81 2.56 -13.29
CA GLN A 5 22.64 3.42 -13.11
C GLN A 5 21.95 3.56 -14.47
N GLN A 6 20.98 2.69 -14.74
CA GLN A 6 20.17 2.81 -15.94
C GLN A 6 19.34 4.09 -15.89
N ILE A 7 19.58 4.98 -16.85
CA ILE A 7 18.77 6.19 -17.02
C ILE A 7 17.35 5.76 -17.41
N VAL A 8 16.36 6.22 -16.63
CA VAL A 8 14.95 5.93 -16.92
C VAL A 8 14.46 6.91 -17.98
N SER A 9 14.22 6.39 -19.18
CA SER A 9 13.52 7.13 -20.23
C SER A 9 12.01 7.08 -20.02
N PHE A 10 11.27 8.01 -20.62
CA PHE A 10 9.81 8.04 -20.53
C PHE A 10 9.16 6.72 -20.95
N LYS A 11 9.65 6.08 -22.02
CA LYS A 11 9.14 4.77 -22.47
C LYS A 11 9.29 3.65 -21.43
N LYS A 12 10.33 3.73 -20.58
CA LYS A 12 10.60 2.75 -19.52
C LYS A 12 10.06 3.18 -18.14
N SER A 13 9.42 4.34 -18.05
CA SER A 13 8.98 4.95 -16.78
C SER A 13 7.79 4.22 -16.15
N ARG A 14 6.96 3.53 -16.95
CA ARG A 14 5.72 2.88 -16.52
C ARG A 14 4.67 3.84 -15.95
N ILE A 15 4.79 5.15 -16.16
CA ILE A 15 3.81 6.15 -15.70
C ILE A 15 2.42 5.83 -16.24
N ILE A 16 2.29 5.61 -17.54
CA ILE A 16 1.01 5.30 -18.20
C ILE A 16 0.42 3.99 -17.67
N GLN A 17 1.25 2.95 -17.53
CA GLN A 17 0.82 1.65 -16.99
C GLN A 17 0.33 1.77 -15.55
N SER A 18 1.02 2.58 -14.74
CA SER A 18 0.68 2.84 -13.34
C SER A 18 -0.64 3.59 -13.22
N TYR A 19 -0.84 4.62 -14.05
CA TYR A 19 -2.10 5.34 -14.13
C TYR A 19 -3.26 4.44 -14.56
N ILE A 20 -3.10 3.66 -15.64
CA ILE A 20 -4.15 2.75 -16.12
C ILE A 20 -4.54 1.75 -15.02
N LEU A 21 -3.55 1.23 -14.27
CA LEU A 21 -3.80 0.34 -13.15
C LEU A 21 -4.65 1.02 -12.06
N LEU A 22 -4.28 2.24 -11.67
CA LEU A 22 -4.99 3.02 -10.65
C LEU A 22 -6.42 3.38 -11.10
N ALA A 23 -6.58 3.86 -12.33
CA ALA A 23 -7.88 4.15 -12.92
C ALA A 23 -8.76 2.89 -12.94
N PHE A 24 -8.23 1.77 -13.45
CA PHE A 24 -8.97 0.51 -13.51
C PHE A 24 -9.45 0.05 -12.12
N PHE A 25 -8.56 0.00 -11.13
CA PHE A 25 -8.93 -0.43 -9.78
C PHE A 25 -9.81 0.57 -9.06
N GLY A 26 -9.52 1.86 -9.18
CA GLY A 26 -10.34 2.94 -8.64
C GLY A 26 -11.77 2.87 -9.16
N PHE A 27 -11.93 2.69 -10.47
CA PHE A 27 -13.22 2.54 -11.13
C PHE A 27 -14.00 1.31 -10.66
N ILE A 28 -13.43 0.10 -10.79
CA ILE A 28 -14.19 -1.13 -10.48
C ILE A 28 -14.59 -1.19 -9.00
N ILE A 29 -13.75 -0.68 -8.10
CA ILE A 29 -13.99 -0.76 -6.65
C ILE A 29 -15.07 0.23 -6.21
N SER A 30 -15.25 1.34 -6.92
CA SER A 30 -16.34 2.28 -6.63
C SER A 30 -17.74 1.66 -6.75
N PHE A 31 -17.86 0.54 -7.47
CA PHE A 31 -19.12 -0.21 -7.60
C PHE A 31 -19.32 -1.27 -6.51
N VAL A 32 -18.38 -1.41 -5.56
CA VAL A 32 -18.47 -2.34 -4.43
C VAL A 32 -18.75 -1.57 -3.14
N PRO A 33 -19.76 -1.94 -2.33
CA PRO A 33 -20.75 -3.01 -2.56
C PRO A 33 -21.93 -2.59 -3.47
N PHE A 34 -22.15 -1.29 -3.67
CA PHE A 34 -23.25 -0.76 -4.47
C PHE A 34 -22.71 0.24 -5.50
N GLU A 35 -23.41 0.41 -6.61
CA GLU A 35 -23.01 1.35 -7.66
C GLU A 35 -23.01 2.79 -7.15
N PHE A 36 -21.89 3.50 -7.33
CA PHE A 36 -21.79 4.90 -6.90
C PHE A 36 -20.88 5.71 -7.83
N TRP A 37 -21.49 6.27 -8.87
CA TRP A 37 -20.81 7.02 -9.94
C TRP A 37 -19.99 8.21 -9.43
N SER A 38 -20.46 8.90 -8.39
CA SER A 38 -19.70 10.01 -7.79
C SER A 38 -18.37 9.55 -7.19
N LEU A 39 -18.33 8.33 -6.64
CA LEU A 39 -17.08 7.74 -6.13
C LEU A 39 -16.18 7.26 -7.26
N ALA A 40 -16.75 6.71 -8.34
CA ALA A 40 -15.97 6.39 -9.53
C ALA A 40 -15.27 7.63 -10.09
N LEU A 41 -15.99 8.75 -10.21
CA LEU A 41 -15.41 10.03 -10.63
C LEU A 41 -14.34 10.53 -9.65
N PHE A 42 -14.58 10.43 -8.34
CA PHE A 42 -13.61 10.80 -7.32
C PHE A 42 -12.33 9.97 -7.42
N ASN A 43 -12.45 8.65 -7.59
CA ASN A 43 -11.31 7.73 -7.71
C ASN A 43 -10.52 7.97 -8.99
N GLU A 44 -11.19 8.28 -10.10
CA GLU A 44 -10.54 8.67 -11.35
C GLU A 44 -9.77 9.98 -11.21
N ILE A 45 -10.33 10.97 -10.51
CA ILE A 45 -9.62 12.21 -10.20
C ILE A 45 -8.40 11.91 -9.32
N LEU A 46 -8.54 11.05 -8.31
CA LEU A 46 -7.43 10.66 -7.44
C LEU A 46 -6.31 9.95 -8.23
N ALA A 47 -6.65 8.98 -9.06
CA ALA A 47 -5.71 8.29 -9.94
C ALA A 47 -5.01 9.25 -10.92
N LEU A 48 -5.72 10.26 -11.42
CA LEU A 48 -5.14 11.29 -12.29
C LEU A 48 -4.15 12.20 -11.53
N LEU A 49 -4.41 12.49 -10.26
CA LEU A 49 -3.51 13.27 -9.40
C LEU A 49 -2.18 12.54 -9.11
N ALA A 50 -2.14 11.21 -9.25
CA ALA A 50 -0.90 10.43 -9.20
C ALA A 50 0.09 10.82 -10.33
N VAL A 51 -0.43 11.16 -11.51
CA VAL A 51 0.37 11.37 -12.73
C VAL A 51 1.36 12.54 -12.57
N PRO A 52 0.97 13.73 -12.09
CA PRO A 52 1.91 14.79 -11.75
C PRO A 52 3.03 14.33 -10.80
N LEU A 53 2.72 13.55 -9.76
CA LEU A 53 3.72 13.02 -8.83
C LEU A 53 4.71 12.09 -9.55
N PHE A 54 4.21 11.20 -10.40
CA PHE A 54 5.04 10.31 -11.20
C PHE A 54 5.99 11.07 -12.13
N PHE A 55 5.52 12.15 -12.77
CA PHE A 55 6.35 13.03 -13.59
C PHE A 55 7.41 13.76 -12.76
N LEU A 56 7.05 14.28 -11.58
CA LEU A 56 7.99 14.91 -10.66
C LEU A 56 9.09 13.92 -10.22
N PHE A 57 8.72 12.68 -9.91
CA PHE A 57 9.68 11.64 -9.55
C PHE A 57 10.59 11.27 -10.72
N LEU A 58 10.06 11.18 -11.94
CA LEU A 58 10.85 10.91 -13.14
C LEU A 58 11.86 12.04 -13.37
N ARG A 59 11.41 13.30 -13.31
CA ARG A 59 12.30 14.46 -13.52
C ARG A 59 13.43 14.50 -12.49
N LYS A 60 13.12 14.24 -11.21
CA LYS A 60 14.08 14.33 -10.11
C LYS A 60 15.00 13.11 -9.97
N ASN A 61 14.55 11.91 -10.35
CA ASN A 61 15.25 10.64 -10.10
C ASN A 61 15.55 9.84 -11.37
N ARG A 62 15.51 10.46 -12.57
CA ARG A 62 15.81 9.77 -13.85
C ARG A 62 17.15 9.05 -13.88
N HIS A 63 18.14 9.51 -13.11
CA HIS A 63 19.47 8.90 -13.02
C HIS A 63 19.55 7.80 -11.94
N THR A 64 18.57 7.73 -11.04
CA THR A 64 18.52 6.76 -9.93
C THR A 64 17.29 5.88 -10.08
N SER A 65 17.31 4.95 -11.05
CA SER A 65 16.18 4.08 -11.40
C SER A 65 15.54 3.38 -10.20
N LYS A 66 16.35 2.83 -9.28
CA LYS A 66 15.86 2.21 -8.04
C LYS A 66 15.01 3.17 -7.21
N ARG A 67 15.46 4.41 -7.02
CA ARG A 67 14.72 5.42 -6.26
C ARG A 67 13.45 5.84 -6.98
N TYR A 68 13.53 6.00 -8.30
CA TYR A 68 12.37 6.32 -9.13
C TYR A 68 11.26 5.27 -8.98
N PHE A 69 11.57 3.99 -9.21
CA PHE A 69 10.57 2.92 -9.11
C PHE A 69 10.07 2.71 -7.68
N SER A 70 10.92 2.91 -6.66
CA SER A 70 10.49 2.87 -5.26
C SER A 70 9.43 3.93 -4.97
N LEU A 71 9.65 5.18 -5.40
CA LEU A 71 8.67 6.26 -5.22
C LEU A 71 7.41 6.07 -6.06
N LEU A 72 7.53 5.50 -7.26
CA LEU A 72 6.39 5.11 -8.09
C LEU A 72 5.51 4.08 -7.36
N SER A 73 6.13 3.00 -6.87
CA SER A 73 5.45 1.96 -6.10
C SER A 73 4.84 2.48 -4.80
N PHE A 74 5.49 3.45 -4.13
CA PHE A 74 4.96 4.09 -2.93
C PHE A 74 3.58 4.71 -3.19
N VAL A 75 3.48 5.58 -4.21
CA VAL A 75 2.21 6.26 -4.54
C VAL A 75 1.17 5.24 -5.03
N LEU A 76 1.58 4.27 -5.86
CA LEU A 76 0.71 3.17 -6.28
C LEU A 76 0.09 2.42 -5.10
N MET A 77 0.91 1.99 -4.13
CA MET A 77 0.43 1.24 -2.97
C MET A 77 -0.46 2.10 -2.06
N MET A 78 -0.13 3.39 -1.90
CA MET A 78 -0.95 4.32 -1.13
C MET A 78 -2.34 4.52 -1.74
N GLU A 79 -2.43 4.82 -3.03
CA GLU A 79 -3.73 5.02 -3.69
C GLU A 79 -4.54 3.72 -3.76
N MET A 80 -3.89 2.60 -4.07
CA MET A 80 -4.55 1.29 -4.01
C MET A 80 -5.11 0.99 -2.63
N ALA A 81 -4.39 1.35 -1.55
CA ALA A 81 -4.91 1.18 -0.21
C ALA A 81 -6.15 2.04 0.06
N ILE A 82 -6.19 3.26 -0.47
CA ILE A 82 -7.35 4.15 -0.36
C ILE A 82 -8.54 3.53 -1.08
N PHE A 83 -8.39 3.13 -2.34
CA PHE A 83 -9.48 2.49 -3.09
C PHE A 83 -9.98 1.23 -2.38
N PHE A 84 -9.06 0.39 -1.92
CA PHE A 84 -9.38 -0.92 -1.38
C PHE A 84 -10.08 -0.87 0.00
N VAL A 85 -9.99 0.25 0.72
CA VAL A 85 -10.70 0.40 2.00
C VAL A 85 -12.12 0.94 1.82
N GLU A 86 -12.44 1.56 0.69
CA GLU A 86 -13.76 2.15 0.46
C GLU A 86 -14.92 1.17 0.65
N PRO A 87 -14.88 -0.08 0.13
CA PRO A 87 -16.02 -0.98 0.24
C PRO A 87 -16.42 -1.28 1.68
N ILE A 88 -15.44 -1.55 2.56
CA ILE A 88 -15.74 -1.91 3.96
C ILE A 88 -16.27 -0.70 4.73
N LEU A 89 -15.68 0.47 4.51
CA LEU A 89 -16.13 1.73 5.11
C LEU A 89 -17.57 2.07 4.70
N ARG A 90 -17.94 1.77 3.44
CA ARG A 90 -19.30 1.98 2.94
C ARG A 90 -20.30 1.00 3.55
N ILE A 91 -19.91 -0.27 3.73
CA ILE A 91 -20.78 -1.29 4.35
C ILE A 91 -21.09 -0.91 5.81
N PHE A 92 -20.09 -0.44 6.56
CA PHE A 92 -20.26 -0.09 7.97
C PHE A 92 -20.64 1.36 8.23
N TYR A 93 -20.86 2.17 7.18
CA TYR A 93 -21.12 3.60 7.32
C TYR A 93 -22.30 3.87 8.29
N GLY A 94 -22.08 4.78 9.24
CA GLY A 94 -23.06 5.11 10.29
C GLY A 94 -23.07 4.18 11.50
N SER A 95 -22.29 3.10 11.51
CA SER A 95 -22.12 2.20 12.65
C SER A 95 -20.87 2.51 13.48
N ILE A 96 -20.77 1.90 14.67
CA ILE A 96 -19.55 1.97 15.50
C ILE A 96 -18.34 1.28 14.82
N LEU A 97 -18.58 0.28 13.99
CA LEU A 97 -17.53 -0.47 13.29
C LEU A 97 -16.78 0.41 12.29
N PHE A 98 -17.47 1.33 11.61
CA PHE A 98 -16.84 2.32 10.73
C PHE A 98 -15.76 3.14 11.44
N TRP A 99 -16.07 3.62 12.65
CA TRP A 99 -15.11 4.41 13.44
C TRP A 99 -13.93 3.57 13.91
N PHE A 100 -14.18 2.32 14.28
CA PHE A 100 -13.14 1.38 14.66
C PHE A 100 -12.18 1.09 13.49
N GLU A 101 -12.72 0.82 12.29
CA GLU A 101 -11.92 0.60 11.09
C GLU A 101 -11.09 1.83 10.70
N LEU A 102 -11.70 3.02 10.79
CA LEU A 102 -11.00 4.29 10.55
C LEU A 102 -9.85 4.49 11.53
N LEU A 103 -10.07 4.19 12.82
CA LEU A 103 -9.02 4.25 13.84
C LEU A 103 -7.89 3.27 13.53
N VAL A 104 -8.21 2.03 13.15
CA VAL A 104 -7.21 1.03 12.75
C VAL A 104 -6.38 1.52 11.57
N LEU A 105 -7.00 2.11 10.54
CA LEU A 105 -6.30 2.64 9.37
C LEU A 105 -5.35 3.79 9.73
N ILE A 106 -5.83 4.76 10.52
CA ILE A 106 -5.02 5.90 10.96
C ILE A 106 -3.86 5.42 11.82
N PHE A 107 -4.14 4.55 12.79
CA PHE A 107 -3.12 4.00 13.69
C PHE A 107 -2.08 3.21 12.90
N LEU A 108 -2.51 2.29 12.03
CA LEU A 108 -1.61 1.49 11.22
C LEU A 108 -0.80 2.37 10.27
N GLY A 109 -1.43 3.36 9.64
CA GLY A 109 -0.76 4.37 8.83
C GLY A 109 0.38 5.03 9.59
N ILE A 110 0.09 5.69 10.73
CA ILE A 110 1.11 6.38 11.54
C ILE A 110 2.20 5.41 12.01
N LEU A 111 1.81 4.24 12.53
CA LEU A 111 2.74 3.25 13.05
C LEU A 111 3.71 2.79 11.97
N SER A 112 3.21 2.50 10.77
CA SER A 112 4.00 1.96 9.66
C SER A 112 5.10 2.92 9.20
N TYR A 113 4.86 4.23 9.24
CA TYR A 113 5.91 5.23 8.99
C TYR A 113 6.96 5.26 10.11
N ARG A 114 6.55 5.12 11.38
CA ARG A 114 7.48 5.13 12.52
C ARG A 114 8.40 3.92 12.52
N ILE A 115 7.90 2.75 12.12
CA ILE A 115 8.67 1.50 12.13
C ILE A 115 9.26 1.14 10.76
N ALA A 116 9.17 2.01 9.75
CA ALA A 116 9.54 1.70 8.37
C ALA A 116 10.94 1.09 8.20
N GLU A 117 11.97 1.62 8.89
CA GLU A 117 13.33 1.05 8.83
C GLU A 117 13.41 -0.34 9.45
N ASN A 118 12.73 -0.56 10.58
CA ASN A 118 12.68 -1.86 11.26
C ASN A 118 11.93 -2.87 10.39
N THR A 119 10.85 -2.44 9.75
CA THR A 119 10.08 -3.27 8.81
C THR A 119 10.95 -3.64 7.61
N ALA A 120 11.65 -2.68 7.02
CA ALA A 120 12.59 -2.91 5.92
C ALA A 120 13.68 -3.92 6.31
N GLN A 121 14.23 -3.82 7.51
CA GLN A 121 15.19 -4.80 8.02
C GLN A 121 14.59 -6.20 8.16
N GLY A 122 13.34 -6.31 8.63
CA GLY A 122 12.65 -7.59 8.73
C GLY A 122 12.48 -8.27 7.37
N PHE A 123 12.17 -7.51 6.31
CA PHE A 123 12.13 -8.03 4.93
C PHE A 123 13.51 -8.42 4.40
N LEU A 124 14.56 -7.65 4.73
CA LEU A 124 15.93 -7.96 4.31
C LEU A 124 16.54 -9.14 5.07
N LYS A 125 16.10 -9.38 6.31
CA LYS A 125 16.55 -10.45 7.21
C LYS A 125 15.33 -11.15 7.83
N PRO A 126 14.70 -12.08 7.08
CA PRO A 126 13.52 -12.83 7.51
C PRO A 126 13.64 -13.51 8.89
N GLY A 127 14.84 -14.03 9.22
CA GLY A 127 15.11 -14.68 10.50
C GLY A 127 15.36 -13.74 11.69
N SER A 128 15.27 -12.42 11.50
CA SER A 128 15.38 -11.45 12.60
C SER A 128 14.08 -11.36 13.41
N LYS A 129 14.15 -10.84 14.64
CA LYS A 129 12.96 -10.59 15.48
C LYS A 129 11.88 -9.80 14.74
N PHE A 130 12.28 -8.77 13.97
CA PHE A 130 11.35 -7.98 13.16
C PHE A 130 10.82 -8.73 11.94
N GLY A 131 11.63 -9.58 11.29
CA GLY A 131 11.16 -10.43 10.20
C GLY A 131 10.04 -11.36 10.68
N LEU A 132 10.23 -12.01 11.82
CA LEU A 132 9.24 -12.92 12.41
C LEU A 132 7.95 -12.19 12.83
N ILE A 133 8.06 -10.97 13.39
CA ILE A 133 6.91 -10.11 13.69
C ILE A 133 6.13 -9.76 12.42
N ILE A 134 6.81 -9.40 11.32
CA ILE A 134 6.14 -9.08 10.05
C ILE A 134 5.41 -10.29 9.49
N TYR A 135 6.06 -11.46 9.45
CA TYR A 135 5.41 -12.68 8.98
C TYR A 135 4.22 -13.08 9.87
N ALA A 136 4.34 -12.89 11.19
CA ALA A 136 3.23 -13.12 12.11
C ALA A 136 2.07 -12.14 11.83
N VAL A 137 2.34 -10.86 11.64
CA VAL A 137 1.31 -9.86 11.30
C VAL A 137 0.63 -10.19 9.97
N CYS A 138 1.40 -10.48 8.90
CA CYS A 138 0.84 -10.90 7.62
C CYS A 138 0.02 -12.20 7.75
N GLY A 139 0.52 -13.17 8.51
CA GLY A 139 -0.17 -14.43 8.77
C GLY A 139 -1.47 -14.24 9.55
N VAL A 140 -1.48 -13.37 10.55
CA VAL A 140 -2.70 -13.00 11.31
C VAL A 140 -3.71 -12.30 10.42
N ILE A 141 -3.27 -11.35 9.59
CA ILE A 141 -4.14 -10.64 8.65
C ILE A 141 -4.80 -11.64 7.67
N ILE A 142 -4.02 -12.53 7.07
CA ILE A 142 -4.52 -13.55 6.13
C ILE A 142 -5.44 -14.57 6.86
N GLY A 143 -5.03 -15.01 8.06
CA GLY A 143 -5.76 -15.98 8.87
C GLY A 143 -7.11 -15.43 9.33
N LEU A 144 -7.14 -14.21 9.88
CA LEU A 144 -8.37 -13.52 10.24
C LEU A 144 -9.26 -13.31 9.01
N GLY A 145 -8.69 -12.88 7.88
CA GLY A 145 -9.44 -12.77 6.63
C GLY A 145 -10.13 -14.06 6.21
N THR A 146 -9.45 -15.19 6.34
CA THR A 146 -9.98 -16.51 6.01
C THR A 146 -11.13 -16.90 6.97
N ILE A 147 -11.00 -16.61 8.26
CA ILE A 147 -12.04 -16.88 9.26
C ILE A 147 -13.28 -16.03 8.96
N VAL A 148 -13.10 -14.73 8.73
CA VAL A 148 -14.21 -13.82 8.42
C VAL A 148 -14.88 -14.24 7.10
N TYR A 149 -14.11 -14.63 6.08
CA TYR A 149 -14.64 -15.20 4.84
C TYR A 149 -15.51 -16.45 5.07
N ARG A 150 -15.06 -17.37 5.94
CA ARG A 150 -15.83 -18.59 6.27
C ARG A 150 -17.11 -18.29 7.03
N VAL A 151 -17.06 -17.36 7.99
CA VAL A 151 -18.24 -16.91 8.75
C VAL A 151 -19.25 -16.24 7.82
N THR A 152 -18.77 -15.49 6.83
CA THR A 152 -19.64 -14.76 5.90
C THR A 152 -20.28 -15.64 4.84
N LEU A 153 -19.62 -16.73 4.44
CA LEU A 153 -20.27 -17.78 3.65
C LEU A 153 -21.36 -18.55 4.43
N ALA A 154 -21.22 -18.65 5.75
CA ALA A 154 -22.15 -19.39 6.61
C ALA A 154 -23.34 -18.55 7.09
N ALA A 155 -23.27 -17.23 6.96
CA ALA A 155 -24.30 -16.28 7.36
C ALA A 155 -24.96 -15.66 6.11
N GLU A 156 -26.23 -15.26 6.21
CA GLU A 156 -26.96 -14.55 5.13
C GLU A 156 -26.47 -13.09 4.99
N ILE A 157 -25.20 -12.94 4.65
CA ILE A 157 -24.53 -11.64 4.53
C ILE A 157 -24.52 -11.21 3.05
N PRO A 158 -24.63 -9.91 2.73
CA PRO A 158 -24.62 -9.43 1.35
C PRO A 158 -23.41 -9.95 0.54
N ASP A 159 -23.65 -10.32 -0.72
CA ASP A 159 -22.67 -10.96 -1.62
C ASP A 159 -21.33 -10.20 -1.75
N ALA A 160 -21.35 -8.87 -1.58
CA ALA A 160 -20.17 -8.02 -1.69
C ALA A 160 -19.27 -7.98 -0.43
N PHE A 161 -19.76 -8.47 0.71
CA PHE A 161 -19.04 -8.39 1.98
C PHE A 161 -17.73 -9.20 2.02
N PRO A 162 -17.68 -10.46 1.51
CA PRO A 162 -16.42 -11.19 1.37
C PRO A 162 -15.34 -10.42 0.58
N ILE A 163 -15.76 -9.78 -0.53
CA ILE A 163 -14.86 -9.00 -1.38
C ILE A 163 -14.35 -7.76 -0.61
N ALA A 164 -15.22 -7.07 0.11
CA ALA A 164 -14.86 -5.90 0.91
C ALA A 164 -13.82 -6.23 1.99
N ILE A 165 -13.91 -7.39 2.65
CA ILE A 165 -12.92 -7.84 3.64
C ILE A 165 -11.57 -8.12 3.00
N ILE A 166 -11.57 -8.82 1.86
CA ILE A 166 -10.34 -9.14 1.14
C ILE A 166 -9.63 -7.85 0.70
N LEU A 167 -10.37 -6.90 0.13
CA LEU A 167 -9.85 -5.59 -0.25
C LEU A 167 -9.33 -4.82 0.96
N TYR A 168 -10.06 -4.82 2.08
CA TYR A 168 -9.62 -4.19 3.31
C TYR A 168 -8.28 -4.76 3.80
N ILE A 169 -8.10 -6.08 3.76
CA ILE A 169 -6.85 -6.74 4.11
C ILE A 169 -5.69 -6.28 3.22
N PHE A 170 -5.90 -6.22 1.91
CA PHE A 170 -4.89 -5.70 0.98
C PHE A 170 -4.58 -4.23 1.26
N SER A 171 -5.58 -3.41 1.62
CA SER A 171 -5.38 -2.02 2.03
C SER A 171 -4.45 -1.93 3.25
N LEU A 172 -4.72 -2.71 4.29
CA LEU A 172 -3.87 -2.75 5.49
C LEU A 172 -2.43 -3.19 5.16
N MET A 173 -2.28 -4.22 4.32
CA MET A 173 -0.96 -4.68 3.87
C MET A 173 -0.21 -3.61 3.08
N PHE A 174 -0.89 -2.91 2.17
CA PHE A 174 -0.29 -1.83 1.39
C PHE A 174 0.12 -0.65 2.26
N LEU A 175 -0.73 -0.20 3.19
CA LEU A 175 -0.40 0.84 4.17
C LEU A 175 0.80 0.46 5.04
N PHE A 176 0.92 -0.82 5.39
CA PHE A 176 2.02 -1.30 6.20
C PHE A 176 3.36 -1.33 5.45
N ILE A 177 3.33 -1.74 4.19
CA ILE A 177 4.55 -1.94 3.39
C ILE A 177 4.99 -0.66 2.69
N CYS A 178 4.06 0.22 2.29
CA CYS A 178 4.38 1.40 1.48
C CYS A 178 5.49 2.28 2.08
N PRO A 179 5.61 2.51 3.41
CA PRO A 179 6.62 3.43 3.94
C PRO A 179 8.06 2.93 3.73
N ILE A 180 8.26 1.62 3.55
CA ILE A 180 9.56 1.03 3.20
C ILE A 180 10.08 1.62 1.87
N MET A 181 9.16 1.89 0.95
CA MET A 181 9.48 2.43 -0.38
C MET A 181 9.98 3.89 -0.32
N LEU A 182 9.78 4.59 0.80
CA LEU A 182 10.33 5.92 1.03
C LEU A 182 11.80 5.90 1.48
N ILE A 183 12.32 4.75 1.91
CA ILE A 183 13.73 4.60 2.31
C ILE A 183 14.62 4.71 1.07
N ARG A 184 15.70 5.47 1.18
CA ARG A 184 16.63 5.65 0.06
C ARG A 184 17.44 4.37 -0.20
N PRO A 185 17.80 4.04 -1.45
CA PRO A 185 18.56 2.84 -1.77
C PRO A 185 19.88 2.72 -0.98
N GLU A 186 20.57 3.82 -0.74
CA GLU A 186 21.83 3.84 0.02
C GLU A 186 21.60 3.38 1.46
N ARG A 187 20.51 3.87 2.09
CA ARG A 187 20.12 3.47 3.45
C ARG A 187 19.72 1.99 3.50
N VAL A 188 19.04 1.46 2.49
CA VAL A 188 18.71 0.03 2.39
C VAL A 188 19.98 -0.82 2.35
N GLU A 189 21.03 -0.39 1.65
CA GLU A 189 22.32 -1.08 1.63
C GLU A 189 23.02 -1.06 3.00
N ASP A 190 22.93 0.04 3.74
CA ASP A 190 23.46 0.13 5.10
C ASP A 190 22.74 -0.81 6.07
N LEU A 191 21.40 -0.86 5.99
CA LEU A 191 20.57 -1.77 6.78
C LEU A 191 20.92 -3.23 6.49
N LYS A 192 21.15 -3.58 5.21
CA LYS A 192 21.58 -4.92 4.80
C LYS A 192 22.93 -5.30 5.42
N LYS A 193 23.89 -4.36 5.43
CA LYS A 193 25.24 -4.53 6.00
C LYS A 193 25.26 -4.50 7.53
N GLY A 194 24.12 -4.25 8.19
CA GLY A 194 24.05 -4.13 9.66
C GLY A 194 24.74 -2.89 10.20
N ARG A 195 25.04 -1.90 9.35
CA ARG A 195 25.61 -0.62 9.79
C ARG A 195 24.52 0.26 10.36
N TYR A 196 24.21 0.03 11.63
CA TYR A 196 23.41 0.96 12.41
C TYR A 196 24.23 2.22 12.67
N THR A 197 24.09 3.24 11.82
CA THR A 197 24.35 4.59 12.29
C THR A 197 23.19 4.95 13.21
N ALA A 198 23.44 4.88 14.52
CA ALA A 198 22.72 5.63 15.52
C ALA A 198 22.95 7.12 15.23
N SER A 199 22.24 7.66 14.25
CA SER A 199 22.19 9.10 14.01
C SER A 199 20.77 9.46 13.61
N ARG A 200 19.97 9.72 14.64
CA ARG A 200 19.18 10.95 14.75
C ARG A 200 18.64 11.08 16.18
N LYS A 201 19.26 12.01 16.92
CA LYS A 201 18.50 12.95 17.75
C LYS A 201 17.56 13.75 16.84
#